data_AF-A0A6B0ZHK4-F1
#
_entry.id   AF-A0A6B0ZHK4-F1
#
_cell.length_a   1.000
_cell.length_b   1.000
_cell.length_c   1.000
_cell.angle_alpha   90.00
_cell.angle_beta   90.00
_cell.angle_gamma   90.00
#
_symmetry.space_group_name_H-M   'P 1'
#
loop_
_entity.id
_entity.type
_entity.pdbx_description
1 polymer ?
#
loop_
_entity_poly.entity_id
_entity_poly.type
_entity_poly.pdbx_seq_one_letter_code
_entity_poly.pdbx_strand_id
1 'polypeptide(L)'
;MHSGTIERVDVNSGPIMSRSGVGVGSPESMVTDLFGDQIEREVRVDGTVDLVYVPRDAGDQNYRVVFNVSEGAVRAFKSGRLPMVMLDTGCETSQ
;
A
#
# COMPACT_ATOMS: atom_id res chain seq x y z
N MET A 1 5.94 8.29 -28.31
CA MET A 1 6.80 7.65 -27.30
C MET A 1 6.17 7.92 -25.95
N HIS A 2 5.72 6.89 -25.22
CA HIS A 2 5.55 7.07 -23.78
C HIS A 2 6.95 7.06 -23.20
N SER A 3 7.39 8.20 -22.65
CA SER A 3 8.50 8.20 -21.71
C SER A 3 8.07 7.28 -20.58
N GLY A 4 8.68 6.09 -20.48
CA GLY A 4 8.26 5.09 -19.51
C GLY A 4 8.46 5.62 -18.11
N THR A 5 7.36 5.85 -17.38
CA THR A 5 7.37 6.26 -15.98
C THR A 5 7.01 5.10 -15.09
N ILE A 6 7.61 5.04 -13.90
CA ILE A 6 7.19 4.09 -12.86
C ILE A 6 5.83 4.55 -12.33
N GLU A 7 4.81 3.70 -12.44
CA GLU A 7 3.47 3.97 -11.92
C GLU A 7 3.26 3.42 -10.51
N ARG A 8 4.00 2.36 -10.17
CA ARG A 8 3.87 1.63 -8.91
C ARG A 8 5.14 0.86 -8.58
N VAL A 9 5.40 0.71 -7.29
CA VAL A 9 6.41 -0.21 -6.74
C VAL A 9 5.73 -1.10 -5.71
N ASP A 10 5.96 -2.40 -5.80
CA ASP A 10 5.47 -3.41 -4.86
C ASP A 10 6.66 -3.90 -4.01
N VAL A 11 6.46 -3.95 -2.69
CA VAL A 11 7.45 -4.42 -1.73
C VAL A 11 6.85 -5.58 -0.95
N ASN A 12 7.34 -6.79 -1.25
CA ASN A 12 6.82 -8.04 -0.69
C ASN A 12 7.78 -8.69 0.32
N SER A 13 9.02 -8.20 0.43
CA SER A 13 10.03 -8.75 1.34
C SER A 13 11.25 -7.82 1.48
N GLY A 14 12.15 -8.16 2.41
CA GLY A 14 13.43 -7.49 2.60
C GLY A 14 13.36 -6.27 3.51
N PRO A 15 14.51 -5.59 3.74
CA PRO A 15 14.62 -4.49 4.71
C PRO A 15 14.09 -3.14 4.16
N ILE A 16 13.29 -3.15 3.09
CA ILE A 16 12.78 -1.93 2.47
C ILE A 16 11.64 -1.38 3.33
N MET A 17 11.76 -0.10 3.69
CA MET A 17 10.77 0.63 4.47
C MET A 17 10.31 1.86 3.71
N SER A 18 9.06 2.26 3.94
CA SER A 18 8.58 3.61 3.63
C SER A 18 9.42 4.66 4.37
N ARG A 19 9.34 5.92 3.92
CA ARG A 19 10.03 7.04 4.60
C ARG A 19 9.65 7.17 6.08
N SER A 20 8.42 6.78 6.44
CA SER A 20 7.92 6.81 7.83
C SER A 20 8.35 5.60 8.67
N GLY A 21 9.13 4.66 8.11
CA GLY A 21 9.65 3.49 8.82
C GLY A 21 8.72 2.28 8.82
N VAL A 22 7.54 2.35 8.18
CA VAL A 22 6.67 1.18 8.00
C VAL A 22 7.25 0.28 6.91
N GLY A 23 7.40 -1.00 7.20
CA GLY A 23 7.84 -2.02 6.25
C GLY A 23 7.15 -3.36 6.49
N VAL A 24 7.56 -4.40 5.76
CA VAL A 24 7.07 -5.77 5.98
C VAL A 24 7.44 -6.22 7.40
N GLY A 25 6.45 -6.74 8.14
CA GLY A 25 6.58 -7.13 9.54
C GLY A 25 6.22 -6.03 10.56
N SER A 26 6.02 -4.78 10.14
CA SER A 26 5.49 -3.74 11.03
C SER A 26 4.08 -4.11 11.52
N PRO A 27 3.74 -3.85 12.80
CA PRO A 27 2.41 -4.13 13.31
C PRO A 27 1.37 -3.17 12.68
N GLU A 28 0.15 -3.64 12.50
CA GLU A 28 -0.98 -2.86 11.97
C GLU A 28 -1.18 -1.56 12.77
N SER A 29 -1.06 -1.64 14.10
CA SER A 29 -1.22 -0.50 15.01
C SER A 29 -0.22 0.62 14.73
N MET A 30 1.02 0.30 14.34
CA MET A 30 2.01 1.32 13.99
C MET A 30 1.56 2.15 12.79
N VAL A 31 0.90 1.53 11.80
CA VAL A 31 0.37 2.23 10.63
C VAL A 31 -0.76 3.17 11.04
N THR A 32 -1.71 2.68 11.82
CA THR A 32 -2.85 3.49 12.28
C THR A 32 -2.42 4.61 13.22
N ASP A 33 -1.44 4.38 14.09
CA ASP A 33 -0.92 5.39 15.03
C ASP A 33 -0.16 6.50 14.31
N LEU A 34 0.59 6.17 13.26
CA LEU A 34 1.38 7.15 12.49
C LEU A 34 0.53 8.03 11.59
N PHE A 35 -0.52 7.47 10.99
CA PHE A 35 -1.26 8.13 9.92
C PHE A 35 -2.68 8.54 10.29
N GLY A 36 -3.24 7.99 11.37
CA GLY A 36 -4.54 8.40 11.92
C GLY A 36 -5.66 8.40 10.88
N ASP A 37 -6.30 9.56 10.73
CA ASP A 37 -7.42 9.80 9.82
C ASP A 37 -7.03 9.81 8.33
N GLN A 38 -5.73 9.73 8.00
CA GLN A 38 -5.26 9.55 6.63
C GLN A 38 -5.27 8.09 6.18
N ILE A 39 -5.75 7.15 7.00
CA ILE A 39 -5.90 5.75 6.64
C ILE A 39 -7.36 5.43 6.34
N GLU A 40 -7.60 4.93 5.12
CA GLU A 40 -8.82 4.22 4.78
C GLU A 40 -8.58 2.72 4.96
N ARG A 41 -9.54 2.02 5.59
CA ARG A 41 -9.47 0.58 5.84
C ARG A 41 -10.38 -0.16 4.86
N GLU A 42 -9.80 -1.08 4.10
CA GLU A 42 -10.53 -1.94 3.17
C GLU A 42 -10.35 -3.41 3.56
N VAL A 43 -11.45 -4.12 3.84
CA VAL A 43 -11.42 -5.56 4.12
C VAL A 43 -11.56 -6.32 2.80
N ARG A 44 -10.60 -7.18 2.50
CA ARG A 44 -10.56 -8.00 1.29
C ARG A 44 -11.38 -9.28 1.46
N VAL A 45 -11.76 -9.90 0.34
CA VAL A 45 -12.59 -11.12 0.32
C VAL A 45 -11.88 -12.31 0.99
N ASP A 46 -10.54 -12.34 0.94
CA ASP A 46 -9.71 -13.37 1.59
C ASP A 46 -9.47 -13.12 3.08
N GLY A 47 -10.08 -12.08 3.65
CA GLY A 47 -9.94 -11.71 5.06
C GLY A 47 -8.71 -10.87 5.38
N THR A 48 -7.84 -10.58 4.40
CA THR A 48 -6.76 -9.60 4.58
C THR A 48 -7.32 -8.17 4.61
N VAL A 49 -6.53 -7.24 5.12
CA VAL A 49 -6.92 -5.82 5.25
C VAL A 49 -5.92 -4.97 4.49
N ASP A 50 -6.41 -4.08 3.65
CA ASP A 50 -5.61 -3.01 3.10
C ASP A 50 -5.82 -1.74 3.91
N LEU A 51 -4.70 -1.20 4.41
CA LEU A 51 -4.64 0.14 4.99
C LEU A 51 -4.12 1.09 3.90
N VAL A 52 -5.02 1.92 3.38
CA VAL A 52 -4.76 2.84 2.28
C VAL A 52 -4.44 4.21 2.84
N TYR A 53 -3.18 4.64 2.72
CA TYR A 53 -2.76 5.98 3.06
C TYR A 53 -3.17 6.98 1.98
N VAL A 54 -3.93 8.00 2.39
CA VAL A 54 -4.40 9.12 1.57
C VAL A 54 -3.63 10.40 1.94
N PRO A 55 -2.76 10.91 1.05
CA PRO A 55 -2.05 12.17 1.29
C PRO A 55 -3.01 13.36 1.41
N ARG A 56 -2.69 14.30 2.30
CA ARG A 56 -3.41 15.58 2.44
C ARG A 56 -2.91 16.68 1.50
N ASP A 57 -1.67 16.57 1.04
CA ASP A 57 -1.09 17.54 0.13
C ASP A 57 -1.73 17.42 -1.27
N ALA A 58 -2.14 18.55 -1.84
CA ALA A 58 -2.82 18.58 -3.13
C ALA A 58 -1.92 18.11 -4.29
N GLY A 59 -0.60 18.28 -4.19
CA GLY A 59 0.36 17.76 -5.17
C GLY A 59 0.42 16.22 -5.18
N ASP A 60 0.07 15.60 -4.06
CA ASP A 60 0.13 14.16 -3.85
C ASP A 60 -1.24 13.46 -3.94
N GLN A 61 -2.31 14.19 -4.25
CA GLN A 61 -3.69 13.67 -4.22
C GLN A 61 -3.91 12.40 -5.08
N ASN A 62 -3.07 12.19 -6.09
CA ASN A 62 -3.15 11.05 -7.01
C ASN A 62 -2.27 9.87 -6.60
N TYR A 63 -1.58 9.93 -5.46
CA TYR A 63 -0.73 8.85 -4.95
C TYR A 63 -1.36 8.16 -3.75
N ARG A 64 -1.05 6.88 -3.57
CA ARG A 64 -1.36 6.12 -2.37
C ARG A 64 -0.17 5.30 -1.92
N VAL A 65 -0.16 4.95 -0.64
CA VAL A 65 0.56 3.78 -0.15
C VAL A 65 -0.48 2.81 0.40
N VAL A 66 -0.45 1.56 -0.04
CA VAL A 66 -1.38 0.54 0.40
C VAL A 66 -0.59 -0.52 1.14
N PHE A 67 -0.85 -0.67 2.43
CA PHE A 67 -0.26 -1.70 3.28
C PHE A 67 -1.23 -2.87 3.36
N ASN A 68 -0.84 -4.02 2.81
CA ASN A 68 -1.61 -5.25 2.98
C ASN A 68 -1.23 -5.89 4.32
N VAL A 69 -2.25 -6.11 5.16
CA VAL A 69 -2.13 -6.57 6.54
C VAL A 69 -2.81 -7.92 6.68
N SER A 70 -2.10 -8.86 7.30
CA SER A 70 -2.64 -10.16 7.67
C SER A 70 -2.05 -10.60 9.01
N GLU A 71 -2.90 -11.14 9.87
CA GLU A 71 -2.57 -11.52 11.25
C GLU A 71 -1.95 -10.36 12.06
N GLY A 72 -2.46 -9.13 11.86
CA GLY A 72 -2.04 -7.94 12.61
C GLY A 72 -0.69 -7.35 12.21
N ALA A 73 -0.07 -7.80 11.11
CA ALA A 73 1.19 -7.27 10.60
C ALA A 73 1.16 -7.01 9.09
N VAL A 74 1.92 -6.02 8.64
CA VAL A 74 2.12 -5.71 7.23
C VAL A 74 2.85 -6.87 6.55
N ARG A 75 2.26 -7.44 5.50
CA ARG A 75 2.84 -8.54 4.70
C ARG A 75 3.45 -8.07 3.40
N ALA A 76 2.87 -7.03 2.81
CA ALA A 76 3.37 -6.35 1.63
C ALA A 76 2.88 -4.91 1.64
N PHE A 77 3.53 -4.04 0.89
CA PHE A 77 2.98 -2.73 0.60
C PHE A 77 3.33 -2.27 -0.81
N LYS A 78 2.47 -1.42 -1.36
CA LYS A 78 2.66 -0.80 -2.67
C LYS A 78 2.58 0.70 -2.55
N SER A 79 3.38 1.40 -3.35
CA SER A 79 3.36 2.86 -3.46
C SER A 79 3.27 3.23 -4.93
N GLY A 80 2.38 4.16 -5.28
CA GLY A 80 2.18 4.51 -6.69
C GLY A 80 1.02 5.46 -6.95
N ARG A 81 0.75 5.69 -8.24
CA ARG A 81 -0.34 6.54 -8.72
C ARG A 81 -1.65 5.77 -8.86
N LEU A 82 -2.76 6.46 -8.65
CA LEU A 82 -4.08 6.00 -9.05
C LEU A 82 -4.19 5.93 -10.59
N PRO A 83 -4.92 4.94 -11.16
CA PRO A 83 -5.57 3.82 -10.46
C PRO A 83 -4.61 2.64 -10.19
N MET A 84 -3.40 2.64 -10.79
CA MET A 84 -2.49 1.49 -10.81
C MET A 84 -2.13 0.95 -9.42
N VAL A 85 -1.97 1.84 -8.43
CA VAL A 85 -1.69 1.46 -7.05
C VAL A 85 -2.82 0.69 -6.39
N MET A 86 -4.08 0.84 -6.83
CA MET A 86 -5.21 0.12 -6.23
C MET A 86 -5.41 -1.28 -6.82
N LEU A 87 -4.88 -1.55 -8.01
CA LEU A 87 -4.98 -2.88 -8.63
C LEU A 87 -4.33 -3.95 -7.74
N ASP A 88 -5.04 -5.05 -7.53
CA ASP A 88 -4.48 -6.21 -6.85
C ASP A 88 -3.45 -6.88 -7.74
N THR A 89 -2.27 -7.12 -7.20
CA THR A 89 -1.26 -7.96 -7.85
C THR A 89 -1.54 -9.41 -7.48
N GLY A 90 -2.74 -9.89 -7.81
CA GLY A 90 -2.97 -11.34 -7.89
C GLY A 90 -2.18 -11.87 -9.08
N CYS A 91 -1.63 -13.08 -8.99
CA CYS A 91 -1.32 -13.83 -10.20
C CYS A 91 -2.57 -13.81 -11.08
N GLU A 92 -2.47 -13.22 -12.27
CA GLU A 92 -3.41 -13.47 -13.33
C GLU A 92 -3.22 -14.93 -13.73
N THR A 93 -3.93 -15.84 -13.06
CA THR A 93 -4.21 -17.11 -13.72
C THR A 93 -5.25 -16.76 -14.76
N SER A 94 -4.78 -16.45 -15.97
CA SER A 94 -5.64 -16.45 -17.16
C SER A 94 -6.46 -17.74 -17.13
N GLN A 95 -7.78 -17.60 -17.11
CA GLN A 95 -8.70 -18.63 -17.61
C GLN A 95 -9.24 -18.13 -18.94
#